data_AF-A0A1G3FHN5-F1
#
_entry.id   AF-A0A1G3FHN5-F1
#
_cell.length_a   1.000
_cell.length_b   1.000
_cell.length_c   1.000
_cell.angle_alpha   90.00
_cell.angle_beta   90.00
_cell.angle_gamma   90.00
#
_symmetry.space_group_name_H-M   'P 1'
#
loop_
_entity.id
_entity.type
_entity.pdbx_description
1 polymer ?
#
loop_
_entity_poly.entity_id
_entity_poly.type
_entity_poly.pdbx_seq_one_letter_code
_entity_poly.pdbx_strand_id
1 'polypeptide(L)'
;MKICTLVLAMALAVPATAQAGSFIAPEGCETFLTVQSRGCRVSNHYRCTADQPGDQWRADFDQEGVYFLSRTDAEAQWVESYEFNPDLRQSLDAGAADPASFTALLGGRDDFDFRLTKDDGARSHVTGFDELTGKVVTIDKVPLPQTAFEFTEVDDAGNILRRARGHEYIHPEWRLFFAGPSEWWDGTGWQPVDGSPMQFILPGEPGFAATQPIFECGALMSQGPLDRLLQQVRHER
;
A
#
# COMPACT_ATOMS: atom_id res chain seq x y z
N MET A 1 -0.75 8.00 73.16
CA MET A 1 -1.53 8.18 71.91
C MET A 1 -0.58 7.98 70.74
N LYS A 2 -0.75 6.88 69.99
CA LYS A 2 0.14 6.47 68.88
C LYS A 2 -0.45 6.99 67.57
N ILE A 3 0.29 7.85 66.87
CA ILE A 3 -0.04 8.28 65.51
C ILE A 3 0.66 7.33 64.56
N CYS A 4 -0.11 6.53 63.82
CA CYS A 4 0.37 5.58 62.83
C CYS A 4 0.20 6.25 61.46
N THR A 5 1.29 6.72 60.88
CA THR A 5 1.29 7.35 59.55
C THR A 5 1.35 6.25 58.49
N LEU A 6 0.24 6.08 57.76
CA LEU A 6 0.16 5.18 56.60
C LEU A 6 0.83 5.88 55.41
N VAL A 7 1.93 5.33 54.89
CA VAL A 7 2.54 5.77 53.63
C VAL A 7 1.89 4.98 52.49
N LEU A 8 1.09 5.65 51.67
CA LEU A 8 0.47 5.08 50.48
C LEU A 8 1.50 5.09 49.33
N ALA A 9 2.09 3.92 49.04
CA ALA A 9 2.96 3.74 47.88
C ALA A 9 2.09 3.72 46.60
N MET A 10 2.11 4.82 45.86
CA MET A 10 1.42 4.96 44.58
C MET A 10 2.26 4.23 43.51
N ALA A 11 1.85 3.01 43.16
CA ALA A 11 2.44 2.25 42.06
C ALA A 11 2.12 2.96 40.74
N LEU A 12 3.14 3.58 40.13
CA LEU A 12 3.07 4.08 38.76
C LEU A 12 2.95 2.86 37.83
N ALA A 13 1.74 2.60 37.34
CA ALA A 13 1.54 1.68 36.22
C ALA A 13 2.23 2.30 35.00
N VAL A 14 3.41 1.77 34.65
CA VAL A 14 4.04 2.08 33.36
C VAL A 14 3.10 1.49 32.29
N PRO A 15 2.55 2.29 31.36
CA PRO A 15 1.80 1.74 30.26
C PRO A 15 2.71 0.77 29.52
N ALA A 16 2.28 -0.48 29.38
CA ALA A 16 2.94 -1.42 28.50
C ALA A 16 2.90 -0.81 27.10
N THR A 17 4.04 -0.35 26.60
CA THR A 17 4.21 -0.07 25.19
C THR A 17 3.87 -1.38 24.49
N ALA A 18 2.76 -1.40 23.75
CA ALA A 18 2.50 -2.50 22.83
C ALA A 18 3.76 -2.66 21.99
N GLN A 19 4.47 -3.79 22.14
CA GLN A 19 5.54 -4.14 21.23
C GLN A 19 4.88 -4.16 19.85
N ALA A 20 5.20 -3.17 19.00
CA ALA A 20 4.82 -3.23 17.60
C ALA A 20 5.31 -4.58 17.08
N GLY A 21 4.41 -5.37 16.51
CA GLY A 21 4.79 -6.66 15.94
C GLY A 21 5.92 -6.47 14.93
N SER A 22 6.89 -7.37 14.95
CA SER A 22 7.83 -7.50 13.84
C SER A 22 7.26 -8.53 12.88
N PHE A 23 7.07 -8.12 11.64
CA PHE A 23 6.73 -9.00 10.54
C PHE A 23 7.80 -10.08 10.40
N ILE A 24 7.35 -11.34 10.33
CA ILE A 24 8.20 -12.48 10.05
C ILE A 24 7.78 -12.96 8.67
N ALA A 25 8.66 -12.81 7.69
CA ALA A 25 8.42 -13.36 6.36
C ALA A 25 8.24 -14.89 6.44
N PRO A 26 7.49 -15.51 5.51
CA PRO A 26 7.31 -16.96 5.49
C PRO A 26 8.64 -17.73 5.47
N GLU A 27 8.60 -19.01 5.87
CA GLU A 27 9.79 -19.86 5.81
C GLU A 27 10.38 -19.88 4.39
N GLY A 28 11.69 -19.69 4.28
CA GLY A 28 12.40 -19.60 3.00
C GLY A 28 12.35 -18.22 2.33
N CYS A 29 11.78 -17.22 3.02
CA CYS A 29 11.73 -15.83 2.57
C CYS A 29 12.52 -14.89 3.49
N GLU A 30 13.00 -13.78 2.91
CA GLU A 30 13.77 -12.75 3.61
C GLU A 30 13.19 -11.36 3.30
N THR A 31 12.83 -10.63 4.35
CA THR A 31 12.47 -9.21 4.26
C THR A 31 13.71 -8.40 3.90
N PHE A 32 13.60 -7.47 2.95
CA PHE A 32 14.71 -6.62 2.54
C PHE A 32 14.41 -5.11 2.66
N LEU A 33 13.15 -4.73 2.83
CA LEU A 33 12.76 -3.32 2.94
C LEU A 33 11.45 -3.18 3.73
N THR A 34 11.40 -2.22 4.64
CA THR A 34 10.16 -1.74 5.26
C THR A 34 9.92 -0.30 4.84
N VAL A 35 8.68 0.02 4.44
CA VAL A 35 8.30 1.34 3.95
C VAL A 35 7.16 1.89 4.80
N GLN A 36 7.44 2.92 5.58
CA GLN A 36 6.41 3.70 6.25
C GLN A 36 5.85 4.71 5.26
N SER A 37 4.53 4.73 5.07
CA SER A 37 3.86 5.55 4.06
C SER A 37 2.83 6.49 4.68
N ARG A 38 2.44 7.52 3.92
CA ARG A 38 1.22 8.30 4.16
C ARG A 38 -0.03 7.41 4.14
N GLY A 39 -1.13 7.92 4.67
CA GLY A 39 -2.41 7.19 4.69
C GLY A 39 -2.44 6.00 5.64
N CYS A 40 -1.67 6.05 6.75
CA CYS A 40 -1.64 5.00 7.77
C CYS A 40 -1.31 3.60 7.24
N ARG A 41 -0.27 3.50 6.40
CA ARG A 41 0.20 2.24 5.84
C ARG A 41 1.69 2.02 6.13
N VAL A 42 2.03 0.80 6.53
CA VAL A 42 3.41 0.30 6.47
C VAL A 42 3.47 -0.94 5.60
N SER A 43 4.48 -1.02 4.73
CA SER A 43 4.68 -2.12 3.79
C SER A 43 5.98 -2.86 4.10
N ASN A 44 5.93 -4.17 4.20
CA ASN A 44 7.12 -5.02 4.31
C ASN A 44 7.35 -5.77 3.00
N HIS A 45 8.51 -5.54 2.37
CA HIS A 45 8.90 -6.18 1.12
C HIS A 45 9.87 -7.32 1.41
N TYR A 46 9.62 -8.47 0.81
CA TYR A 46 10.40 -9.67 1.02
C TYR A 46 10.54 -10.50 -0.27
N ARG A 47 11.52 -11.39 -0.31
CA ARG A 47 11.77 -12.30 -1.43
C ARG A 47 11.86 -13.73 -0.93
N CYS A 48 11.37 -14.67 -1.70
CA CYS A 48 11.35 -16.08 -1.34
C CYS A 48 12.25 -16.89 -2.27
N THR A 49 13.01 -17.82 -1.70
CA THR A 49 13.93 -18.68 -2.47
C THR A 49 13.22 -19.70 -3.37
N ALA A 50 11.94 -19.95 -3.10
CA ALA A 50 11.10 -20.86 -3.89
C ALA A 50 10.44 -20.19 -5.12
N ASP A 51 10.43 -18.86 -5.19
CA ASP A 51 9.83 -18.11 -6.29
C ASP A 51 10.79 -17.93 -7.47
N GLN A 52 10.29 -17.40 -8.59
CA GLN A 52 11.13 -17.13 -9.74
C GLN A 52 12.14 -16.00 -9.42
N PRO A 53 13.36 -16.04 -9.99
CA PRO A 53 14.31 -14.96 -9.79
C PRO A 53 13.75 -13.60 -10.20
N GLY A 54 13.78 -12.65 -9.26
CA GLY A 54 13.25 -11.30 -9.45
C GLY A 54 11.84 -11.11 -8.90
N ASP A 55 11.13 -12.20 -8.58
CA ASP A 55 9.87 -12.11 -7.85
C ASP A 55 10.09 -11.52 -6.46
N GLN A 56 9.12 -10.72 -6.04
CA GLN A 56 9.12 -10.11 -4.72
C GLN A 56 7.70 -9.92 -4.22
N TRP A 57 7.57 -9.96 -2.90
CA TRP A 57 6.31 -9.79 -2.22
C TRP A 57 6.27 -8.47 -1.46
N ARG A 58 5.06 -7.98 -1.26
CA ARG A 58 4.73 -6.85 -0.39
C ARG A 58 3.60 -7.26 0.55
N ALA A 59 3.78 -7.02 1.84
CA ALA A 59 2.74 -7.13 2.86
C ALA A 59 2.40 -5.76 3.41
N ASP A 60 1.16 -5.31 3.22
CA ASP A 60 0.67 -4.01 3.67
C ASP A 60 -0.13 -4.15 4.96
N PHE A 61 0.19 -3.27 5.91
CA PHE A 61 -0.43 -3.22 7.23
C PHE A 61 -1.01 -1.84 7.51
N ASP A 62 -2.15 -1.84 8.19
CA ASP A 62 -2.74 -0.67 8.83
C ASP A 62 -2.74 -0.84 10.37
N GLN A 63 -3.59 -0.09 11.09
CA GLN A 63 -3.68 -0.21 12.54
C GLN A 63 -4.33 -1.52 13.03
N GLU A 64 -5.14 -2.16 12.18
CA GLU A 64 -5.87 -3.39 12.48
C GLU A 64 -5.03 -4.64 12.17
N GLY A 65 -4.10 -4.53 11.22
CA GLY A 65 -3.12 -5.57 10.92
C GLY A 65 -2.80 -5.64 9.44
N VAL A 66 -2.41 -6.83 8.97
CA VAL A 66 -2.24 -7.07 7.53
C VAL A 66 -3.60 -7.02 6.86
N TYR A 67 -3.70 -6.26 5.77
CA TYR A 67 -4.93 -6.20 4.98
C TYR A 67 -4.70 -6.59 3.51
N PHE A 68 -3.45 -6.62 3.05
CA PHE A 68 -3.13 -6.94 1.66
C PHE A 68 -1.74 -7.57 1.50
N LEU A 69 -1.65 -8.60 0.65
CA LEU A 69 -0.39 -9.16 0.13
C LEU A 69 -0.39 -9.07 -1.39
N SER A 70 0.77 -8.81 -1.99
CA SER A 70 0.96 -8.92 -3.45
C SER A 70 2.32 -9.48 -3.78
N ARG A 71 2.37 -10.29 -4.84
CA ARG A 71 3.61 -10.69 -5.52
C ARG A 71 3.68 -10.01 -6.87
N THR A 72 4.83 -9.43 -7.16
CA THR A 72 5.20 -8.96 -8.49
C THR A 72 6.43 -9.70 -8.99
N ASP A 73 6.53 -9.87 -10.32
CA ASP A 73 7.70 -10.46 -10.95
C ASP A 73 8.81 -9.42 -11.19
N ALA A 74 9.88 -9.86 -11.85
CA ALA A 74 11.00 -8.99 -12.22
C ALA A 74 10.57 -7.80 -13.10
N GLU A 75 9.51 -7.88 -13.89
CA GLU A 75 9.02 -6.78 -14.73
C GLU A 75 7.92 -5.96 -14.06
N ALA A 76 7.73 -6.15 -12.75
CA ALA A 76 6.69 -5.54 -11.93
C ALA A 76 5.26 -5.90 -12.39
N GLN A 77 5.08 -7.01 -13.11
CA GLN A 77 3.74 -7.53 -13.40
C GLN A 77 3.08 -7.98 -12.09
N TRP A 78 1.81 -7.65 -11.92
CA TRP A 78 1.02 -8.05 -10.74
C TRP A 78 0.64 -9.53 -10.83
N VAL A 79 1.55 -10.42 -10.45
CA VAL A 79 1.38 -11.87 -10.59
C VAL A 79 0.21 -12.39 -9.75
N GLU A 80 0.11 -11.97 -8.50
CA GLU A 80 -1.00 -12.31 -7.62
C GLU A 80 -1.14 -11.37 -6.43
N SER A 81 -2.33 -11.38 -5.82
CA SER A 81 -2.60 -10.70 -4.57
C SER A 81 -3.64 -11.40 -3.71
N TYR A 82 -3.60 -11.09 -2.42
CA TYR A 82 -4.56 -11.53 -1.41
C TYR A 82 -5.09 -10.30 -0.67
N GLU A 83 -6.41 -10.17 -0.65
CA GLU A 83 -7.13 -9.32 0.29
C GLU A 83 -7.62 -10.20 1.44
N PHE A 84 -7.71 -9.66 2.65
CA PHE A 84 -8.11 -10.43 3.85
C PHE A 84 -9.47 -10.03 4.42
N ASN A 85 -10.14 -9.03 3.85
CA ASN A 85 -11.43 -8.52 4.33
C ASN A 85 -12.28 -7.98 3.17
N PRO A 86 -12.99 -8.84 2.43
CA PRO A 86 -13.06 -10.30 2.55
C PRO A 86 -11.80 -11.01 2.02
N ASP A 87 -11.62 -12.28 2.41
CA ASP A 87 -10.59 -13.15 1.82
C ASP A 87 -10.84 -13.33 0.32
N LEU A 88 -9.89 -12.89 -0.49
CA LEU A 88 -10.01 -12.94 -1.95
C LEU A 88 -8.62 -13.05 -2.55
N ARG A 89 -8.39 -14.09 -3.37
CA ARG A 89 -7.19 -14.19 -4.18
C ARG A 89 -7.46 -13.71 -5.60
N GLN A 90 -6.55 -12.90 -6.13
CA GLN A 90 -6.51 -12.51 -7.52
C GLN A 90 -5.20 -12.96 -8.15
N SER A 91 -5.21 -13.33 -9.42
CA SER A 91 -4.01 -13.76 -10.16
C SER A 91 -4.01 -13.20 -11.59
N LEU A 92 -2.81 -12.97 -12.11
CA LEU A 92 -2.57 -12.62 -13.52
C LEU A 92 -2.90 -13.79 -14.44
N ASP A 93 -3.73 -13.52 -15.44
CA ASP A 93 -3.99 -14.48 -16.50
C ASP A 93 -2.77 -14.62 -17.41
N ALA A 94 -2.50 -15.83 -17.87
CA ALA A 94 -1.45 -16.06 -18.86
C ALA A 94 -1.82 -15.45 -20.22
N GLY A 95 -0.80 -15.02 -20.97
CA GLY A 95 -0.98 -14.53 -22.35
C GLY A 95 -1.56 -13.12 -22.44
N ALA A 96 -1.07 -12.20 -21.60
CA ALA A 96 -1.34 -10.77 -21.72
C ALA A 96 -1.10 -10.29 -23.17
N ALA A 97 -1.97 -9.41 -23.66
CA ALA A 97 -1.80 -8.82 -24.99
C ALA A 97 -0.59 -7.88 -25.00
N ASP A 98 -0.40 -7.14 -23.89
CA ASP A 98 0.80 -6.38 -23.60
C ASP A 98 1.12 -6.49 -22.09
N PRO A 99 2.09 -7.34 -21.69
CA PRO A 99 2.46 -7.45 -20.28
C PRO A 99 3.14 -6.16 -19.81
N ALA A 100 2.84 -5.74 -18.57
CA ALA A 100 3.58 -4.64 -17.95
C ALA A 100 5.09 -4.92 -17.96
N SER A 101 5.88 -3.88 -18.25
CA SER A 101 7.31 -3.96 -18.46
C SER A 101 8.05 -2.83 -17.77
N PHE A 102 8.53 -3.08 -16.55
CA PHE A 102 9.41 -2.17 -15.83
C PHE A 102 10.65 -1.82 -16.68
N THR A 103 11.17 -2.76 -17.47
CA THR A 103 12.29 -2.50 -18.38
C THR A 103 11.94 -1.50 -19.49
N ALA A 104 10.74 -1.60 -20.09
CA ALA A 104 10.27 -0.62 -21.07
C ALA A 104 10.09 0.76 -20.42
N LEU A 105 9.50 0.82 -19.23
CA LEU A 105 9.33 2.04 -18.45
C LEU A 105 10.67 2.73 -18.16
N LEU A 106 11.73 2.00 -17.83
CA LEU A 106 13.07 2.58 -17.66
C LEU A 106 13.61 3.24 -18.94
N GLY A 107 13.09 2.86 -20.11
CA GLY A 107 13.32 3.52 -21.40
C GLY A 107 12.46 4.76 -21.65
N GLY A 108 11.40 4.98 -20.87
CA GLY A 108 10.59 6.19 -20.90
C GLY A 108 9.09 5.93 -20.67
N ARG A 109 8.54 4.85 -21.22
CA ARG A 109 7.10 4.55 -21.18
C ARG A 109 6.86 3.05 -21.31
N ASP A 110 5.85 2.57 -20.60
CA ASP A 110 5.28 1.24 -20.69
C ASP A 110 3.76 1.38 -20.89
N ASP A 111 3.22 0.68 -21.88
CA ASP A 111 1.78 0.51 -22.06
C ASP A 111 1.45 -0.94 -21.68
N PHE A 112 0.26 -1.20 -21.14
CA PHE A 112 -0.10 -2.55 -20.72
C PHE A 112 -1.56 -2.90 -21.00
N ASP A 113 -1.79 -4.17 -21.29
CA ASP A 113 -3.08 -4.81 -21.59
C ASP A 113 -3.03 -6.27 -21.08
N PHE A 114 -3.65 -6.51 -19.94
CA PHE A 114 -3.66 -7.82 -19.29
C PHE A 114 -4.98 -8.11 -18.58
N ARG A 115 -5.17 -9.39 -18.22
CA ARG A 115 -6.39 -9.87 -17.56
C ARG A 115 -6.07 -10.45 -16.19
N LEU A 116 -7.06 -10.39 -15.32
CA LEU A 116 -6.98 -10.87 -13.94
C LEU A 116 -8.17 -11.78 -13.67
N THR A 117 -7.93 -12.83 -12.90
CA THR A 117 -8.97 -13.74 -12.42
C THR A 117 -8.92 -13.81 -10.90
N LYS A 118 -10.10 -13.74 -10.28
CA LYS A 118 -10.33 -13.95 -8.86
C LYS A 118 -10.75 -15.39 -8.58
N ASP A 119 -10.51 -15.88 -7.37
CA ASP A 119 -10.88 -17.24 -6.95
C ASP A 119 -12.40 -17.47 -6.83
N ASP A 120 -13.19 -16.40 -6.71
CA ASP A 120 -14.65 -16.42 -6.85
C ASP A 120 -15.14 -16.52 -8.32
N GLY A 121 -14.22 -16.53 -9.29
CA GLY A 121 -14.48 -16.63 -10.72
C GLY A 121 -14.73 -15.28 -11.42
N ALA A 122 -14.72 -14.16 -10.70
CA ALA A 122 -14.78 -12.85 -11.33
C ALA A 122 -13.51 -12.58 -12.15
N ARG A 123 -13.67 -11.95 -13.30
CA ARG A 123 -12.59 -11.62 -14.23
C ARG A 123 -12.63 -10.16 -14.59
N SER A 124 -11.45 -9.59 -14.83
CA SER A 124 -11.32 -8.22 -15.28
C SER A 124 -10.23 -8.07 -16.34
N HIS A 125 -10.34 -6.99 -17.11
CA HIS A 125 -9.40 -6.58 -18.14
C HIS A 125 -8.86 -5.20 -17.77
N VAL A 126 -7.54 -5.09 -17.67
CA VAL A 126 -6.84 -3.86 -17.32
C VAL A 126 -6.07 -3.36 -18.53
N THR A 127 -6.27 -2.07 -18.83
CA THR A 127 -5.51 -1.34 -19.86
C THR A 127 -5.03 -0.01 -19.31
N GLY A 128 -3.80 0.38 -19.62
CA GLY A 128 -3.24 1.62 -19.12
C GLY A 128 -1.79 1.84 -19.55
N PHE A 129 -1.12 2.74 -18.85
CA PHE A 129 0.29 3.03 -19.07
C PHE A 129 0.98 3.56 -17.82
N ASP A 130 2.31 3.47 -17.84
CA ASP A 130 3.25 4.18 -16.98
C ASP A 130 4.25 4.96 -17.84
N GLU A 131 4.60 6.19 -17.42
CA GLU A 131 5.54 7.03 -18.16
C GLU A 131 6.44 7.83 -17.23
N LEU A 132 7.74 7.88 -17.51
CA LEU A 132 8.69 8.72 -16.79
C LEU A 132 8.40 10.20 -17.06
N THR A 133 8.19 10.96 -15.99
CA THR A 133 7.96 12.41 -16.10
C THR A 133 9.25 13.21 -16.33
N GLY A 134 10.41 12.56 -16.25
CA GLY A 134 11.72 13.18 -16.23
C GLY A 134 12.08 13.87 -14.90
N LYS A 135 11.17 13.88 -13.92
CA LYS A 135 11.43 14.41 -12.58
C LYS A 135 11.99 13.34 -11.66
N VAL A 136 12.77 13.78 -10.69
CA VAL A 136 13.27 12.95 -9.59
C VAL A 136 12.86 13.62 -8.28
N VAL A 137 12.28 12.84 -7.37
CA VAL A 137 11.89 13.27 -6.03
C VAL A 137 12.74 12.53 -5.02
N THR A 138 13.33 13.25 -4.06
CA THR A 138 14.09 12.63 -2.97
C THR A 138 13.19 12.43 -1.77
N ILE A 139 12.98 11.17 -1.38
CA ILE A 139 12.22 10.78 -0.20
C ILE A 139 13.15 9.99 0.71
N ASP A 140 13.27 10.42 1.97
CA ASP A 140 14.18 9.81 2.95
C ASP A 140 15.61 9.60 2.41
N LYS A 141 16.13 10.64 1.73
CA LYS A 141 17.45 10.68 1.06
C LYS A 141 17.59 9.73 -0.13
N VAL A 142 16.57 8.98 -0.50
CA VAL A 142 16.55 8.11 -1.69
C VAL A 142 16.01 8.92 -2.88
N PRO A 143 16.79 9.12 -3.96
CA PRO A 143 16.29 9.75 -5.18
C PRO A 143 15.46 8.76 -5.99
N LEU A 144 14.20 9.12 -6.29
CA LEU A 144 13.26 8.27 -7.00
C LEU A 144 12.75 8.99 -8.26
N PRO A 145 12.97 8.44 -9.48
CA PRO A 145 12.28 8.90 -10.66
C PRO A 145 10.77 8.85 -10.48
N GLN A 146 10.09 9.93 -10.85
CA GLN A 146 8.64 10.03 -10.80
C GLN A 146 8.03 9.56 -12.12
N THR A 147 7.02 8.72 -12.04
CA THR A 147 6.18 8.30 -13.16
C THR A 147 4.85 9.06 -13.17
N ALA A 148 4.16 9.03 -14.30
CA ALA A 148 2.74 9.30 -14.41
C ALA A 148 2.06 8.01 -14.90
N PHE A 149 0.88 7.72 -14.38
CA PHE A 149 0.10 6.55 -14.77
C PHE A 149 -1.36 6.92 -15.02
N GLU A 150 -2.01 6.12 -15.87
CA GLU A 150 -3.47 6.05 -15.97
C GLU A 150 -3.87 4.62 -16.34
N PHE A 151 -4.89 4.09 -15.68
CA PHE A 151 -5.46 2.80 -16.08
C PHE A 151 -6.98 2.78 -15.95
N THR A 152 -7.57 1.84 -16.68
CA THR A 152 -8.97 1.45 -16.54
C THR A 152 -9.04 -0.07 -16.41
N GLU A 153 -9.84 -0.53 -15.47
CA GLU A 153 -10.18 -1.93 -15.26
C GLU A 153 -11.68 -2.12 -15.53
N VAL A 154 -12.03 -3.09 -16.37
CA VAL A 154 -13.41 -3.43 -16.72
C VAL A 154 -13.71 -4.89 -16.45
N ASP A 155 -14.98 -5.22 -16.18
CA ASP A 155 -15.45 -6.61 -16.14
C ASP A 155 -15.68 -7.20 -17.55
N ASP A 156 -16.05 -8.48 -17.62
CA ASP A 156 -16.37 -9.16 -18.89
C ASP A 156 -17.57 -8.55 -19.64
N ALA A 157 -18.44 -7.80 -18.95
CA ALA A 157 -19.57 -7.10 -19.57
C ALA A 157 -19.20 -5.68 -20.05
N GLY A 158 -17.97 -5.23 -19.79
CA GLY A 158 -17.48 -3.90 -20.14
C GLY A 158 -17.87 -2.82 -19.13
N ASN A 159 -18.37 -3.18 -17.95
CA ASN A 159 -18.59 -2.21 -16.88
C ASN A 159 -17.25 -1.82 -16.28
N ILE A 160 -17.06 -0.52 -16.02
CA ILE A 160 -15.88 0.00 -15.36
C ILE A 160 -15.90 -0.44 -13.90
N LEU A 161 -14.89 -1.19 -13.49
CA LEU A 161 -14.65 -1.58 -12.10
C LEU A 161 -13.79 -0.55 -11.39
N ARG A 162 -12.69 -0.11 -12.02
CA ARG A 162 -11.75 0.87 -11.45
C ARG A 162 -11.19 1.77 -12.53
N ARG A 163 -10.91 3.01 -12.15
CA ARG A 163 -10.05 3.93 -12.89
C ARG A 163 -9.22 4.70 -11.90
N ALA A 164 -7.95 4.86 -12.21
CA ALA A 164 -7.08 5.74 -11.46
C ALA A 164 -6.05 6.39 -12.37
N ARG A 165 -5.55 7.54 -11.93
CA ARG A 165 -4.48 8.28 -12.57
C ARG A 165 -3.66 9.01 -11.54
N GLY A 166 -2.41 9.32 -11.85
CA GLY A 166 -1.59 10.09 -10.94
C GLY A 166 -0.11 9.90 -11.16
N HIS A 167 0.63 9.95 -10.06
CA HIS A 167 2.06 9.76 -10.04
C HIS A 167 2.46 8.65 -9.08
N GLU A 168 3.51 7.93 -9.45
CA GLU A 168 4.23 7.01 -8.58
C GLU A 168 5.72 7.36 -8.62
N TYR A 169 6.50 6.67 -7.80
CA TYR A 169 7.94 6.78 -7.75
C TYR A 169 8.55 5.41 -7.93
N ILE A 170 9.57 5.28 -8.78
CA ILE A 170 10.24 4.00 -8.98
C ILE A 170 11.62 3.98 -8.33
N HIS A 171 12.07 2.81 -7.90
CA HIS A 171 13.48 2.57 -7.60
C HIS A 171 14.05 1.56 -8.61
N PRO A 172 14.89 1.97 -9.56
CA PRO A 172 15.35 1.09 -10.64
C PRO A 172 16.06 -0.18 -10.17
N GLU A 173 16.89 -0.10 -9.13
CA GLU A 173 17.63 -1.27 -8.63
C GLU A 173 16.78 -2.24 -7.81
N TRP A 174 15.83 -1.72 -7.02
CA TRP A 174 14.89 -2.56 -6.27
C TRP A 174 13.76 -3.08 -7.15
N ARG A 175 13.56 -2.47 -8.33
CA ARG A 175 12.47 -2.73 -9.28
C ARG A 175 11.12 -2.64 -8.60
N LEU A 176 10.95 -1.59 -7.80
CA LEU A 176 9.73 -1.31 -7.03
C LEU A 176 9.10 -0.01 -7.48
N PHE A 177 7.78 -0.01 -7.51
CA PHE A 177 6.95 1.19 -7.49
C PHE A 177 6.57 1.54 -6.05
N PHE A 178 6.55 2.83 -5.76
CA PHE A 178 6.00 3.40 -4.55
C PHE A 178 4.89 4.36 -4.95
N ALA A 179 3.75 4.25 -4.27
CA ALA A 179 2.62 5.14 -4.50
C ALA A 179 3.04 6.61 -4.38
N GLY A 180 2.36 7.48 -5.13
CA GLY A 180 2.44 8.93 -4.99
C GLY A 180 1.05 9.56 -4.97
N PRO A 181 0.96 10.89 -5.13
CA PRO A 181 -0.33 11.56 -5.28
C PRO A 181 -1.08 11.06 -6.52
N SER A 182 -2.29 10.59 -6.31
CA SER A 182 -3.15 10.00 -7.34
C SER A 182 -4.62 10.33 -7.10
N GLU A 183 -5.45 10.00 -8.08
CA GLU A 183 -6.90 10.12 -8.03
C GLU A 183 -7.53 8.81 -8.48
N TRP A 184 -8.59 8.38 -7.79
CA TRP A 184 -9.45 7.28 -8.24
C TRP A 184 -10.85 7.80 -8.58
N TRP A 185 -11.49 7.15 -9.55
CA TRP A 185 -12.86 7.50 -9.96
C TRP A 185 -13.89 6.79 -9.08
N ASP A 186 -14.77 7.53 -8.42
CA ASP A 186 -15.81 6.96 -7.53
C ASP A 186 -17.16 6.71 -8.22
N GLY A 187 -17.24 6.94 -9.54
CA GLY A 187 -18.47 6.90 -10.32
C GLY A 187 -19.05 8.29 -10.62
N THR A 188 -18.72 9.30 -9.83
CA THR A 188 -19.23 10.68 -9.93
C THR A 188 -18.13 11.73 -10.08
N GLY A 189 -16.95 11.47 -9.51
CA GLY A 189 -15.82 12.39 -9.51
C GLY A 189 -14.49 11.70 -9.22
N TRP A 190 -13.42 12.46 -9.42
CA TRP A 190 -12.06 12.07 -9.06
C TRP A 190 -11.80 12.37 -7.59
N GLN A 191 -11.36 11.36 -6.84
CA GLN A 191 -11.09 11.45 -5.42
C GLN A 191 -9.60 11.34 -5.16
N PRO A 192 -8.97 12.34 -4.52
CA PRO A 192 -7.53 12.34 -4.29
C PRO A 192 -7.13 11.31 -3.23
N VAL A 193 -6.01 10.64 -3.46
CA VAL A 193 -5.36 9.72 -2.54
C VAL A 193 -3.85 9.97 -2.61
N ASP A 194 -3.17 9.91 -1.47
CA ASP A 194 -1.72 10.02 -1.41
C ASP A 194 -1.15 8.96 -0.46
N GLY A 195 -0.56 7.93 -1.06
CA GLY A 195 0.12 6.85 -0.36
C GLY A 195 1.64 7.00 -0.37
N SER A 196 2.16 8.22 -0.56
CA SER A 196 3.60 8.47 -0.72
C SER A 196 4.43 7.82 0.39
N PRO A 197 5.60 7.22 0.06
CA PRO A 197 6.52 6.76 1.09
C PRO A 197 7.01 7.95 1.91
N MET A 198 7.26 7.72 3.19
CA MET A 198 7.76 8.71 4.14
C MET A 198 9.13 8.30 4.69
N GLN A 199 9.36 7.00 4.88
CA GLN A 199 10.63 6.44 5.33
C GLN A 199 10.91 5.08 4.70
N PHE A 200 12.17 4.84 4.35
CA PHE A 200 12.68 3.55 3.91
C PHE A 200 13.58 2.99 5.01
N ILE A 201 13.27 1.79 5.49
CA ILE A 201 13.97 1.18 6.61
C ILE A 201 14.58 -0.14 6.13
N LEU A 202 15.91 -0.22 6.21
CA LEU A 202 16.72 -1.35 5.74
C LEU A 202 17.05 -2.33 6.88
N PRO A 203 17.52 -3.55 6.55
CA PRO A 203 17.91 -4.52 7.56
C PRO A 203 18.93 -3.95 8.56
N GLY A 204 18.64 -4.13 9.85
CA GLY A 204 19.48 -3.64 10.95
C GLY A 204 19.12 -2.23 11.44
N GLU A 205 18.23 -1.51 10.75
CA GLU A 205 17.76 -0.19 11.19
C GLU A 205 16.56 -0.30 12.15
N PRO A 206 16.38 0.68 13.08
CA PRO A 206 15.21 0.72 13.95
C PRO A 206 13.90 0.82 13.17
N GLY A 207 12.94 -0.03 13.50
CA GLY A 207 11.64 -0.09 12.81
C GLY A 207 11.62 -1.02 11.59
N PHE A 208 12.73 -1.68 11.27
CA PHE A 208 12.74 -2.73 10.26
C PHE A 208 11.77 -3.85 10.64
N ALA A 209 11.02 -4.34 9.67
CA ALA A 209 9.93 -5.29 9.83
C ALA A 209 8.75 -4.78 10.69
N ALA A 210 8.58 -3.48 10.95
CA ALA A 210 7.44 -3.00 11.70
C ALA A 210 6.11 -3.32 11.00
N THR A 211 5.10 -3.74 11.79
CA THR A 211 3.72 -3.95 11.30
C THR A 211 2.78 -2.82 11.67
N GLN A 212 3.27 -1.78 12.36
CA GLN A 212 2.45 -0.66 12.78
C GLN A 212 2.81 0.60 11.97
N PRO A 213 1.85 1.18 11.24
CA PRO A 213 2.06 2.45 10.57
C PRO A 213 2.20 3.59 11.59
N ILE A 214 3.09 4.55 11.30
CA ILE A 214 3.37 5.67 12.21
C ILE A 214 3.00 7.05 11.64
N PHE A 215 2.65 7.13 10.35
CA PHE A 215 2.27 8.38 9.70
C PHE A 215 0.77 8.43 9.41
N GLU A 216 0.15 9.57 9.70
CA GLU A 216 -1.24 9.90 9.34
C GLU A 216 -2.34 8.96 9.87
N CYS A 217 -2.02 8.11 10.85
CA CYS A 217 -2.98 7.22 11.52
C CYS A 217 -4.00 7.91 12.44
N GLY A 218 -3.86 9.22 12.65
CA GLY A 218 -4.73 10.00 13.55
C GLY A 218 -6.04 10.48 12.92
N ALA A 219 -6.34 10.14 11.66
CA ALA A 219 -7.39 10.80 10.88
C ALA A 219 -8.72 10.02 10.74
N LEU A 220 -8.91 8.88 11.40
CA LEU A 220 -10.19 8.14 11.36
C LEU A 220 -11.25 8.60 12.37
N MET A 221 -11.17 9.84 12.88
CA MET A 221 -12.20 10.42 13.76
C MET A 221 -12.85 11.71 13.23
N SER A 222 -12.70 12.07 11.94
CA SER A 222 -13.23 13.36 11.46
C SER A 222 -13.87 13.37 10.07
N GLN A 223 -14.42 12.25 9.59
CA GLN A 223 -15.37 12.26 8.46
C GLN A 223 -16.55 11.27 8.63
N GLY A 224 -17.01 11.07 9.87
CA GLY A 224 -18.31 10.44 10.14
C GLY A 224 -19.48 11.42 9.94
N PRO A 225 -20.70 10.94 9.62
CA PRO A 225 -21.85 11.76 9.17
C PRO A 225 -22.52 12.61 10.26
N LEU A 226 -21.77 13.11 11.25
CA LEU A 226 -22.31 14.04 12.25
C LEU A 226 -22.51 15.45 11.70
N ASP A 227 -21.77 15.84 10.66
CA ASP A 227 -21.83 17.21 10.14
C ASP A 227 -23.12 17.48 9.34
N ARG A 228 -23.70 16.45 8.70
CA ARG A 228 -25.01 16.57 8.03
C ARG A 228 -26.17 16.73 9.02
N LEU A 229 -26.11 16.05 10.18
CA LEU A 229 -27.13 16.16 11.22
C LEU A 229 -27.14 17.54 11.90
N LEU A 230 -25.95 18.15 12.08
CA LEU A 230 -25.83 19.49 12.67
C LEU A 230 -26.26 20.61 11.70
N GLN A 231 -26.06 20.44 10.39
CA GLN A 231 -26.55 21.37 9.38
C GLN A 231 -28.08 21.40 9.29
N GLN A 232 -28.72 20.25 9.48
CA GLN A 232 -30.18 20.13 9.39
C GLN A 232 -30.91 20.82 10.55
N VAL A 233 -30.36 20.73 11.77
CA VAL A 233 -30.93 21.39 12.97
C VAL A 233 -30.79 22.93 12.91
N ARG A 234 -29.85 23.46 12.14
CA ARG A 234 -29.62 24.91 12.03
C ARG A 234 -30.55 25.59 11.01
N HIS A 235 -31.15 24.83 10.08
CA HIS A 235 -32.10 25.36 9.10
C HIS A 235 -33.57 25.34 9.57
N GLU A 236 -33.85 24.73 10.72
CA GLU A 236 -35.20 24.65 11.30
C GLU A 236 -35.41 25.58 12.52
N ARG A 237 -34.61 26.65 12.66
CA ARG A 237 -34.89 27.73 13.63
C ARG A 237 -34.96 29.10 12.98
#